data_AF-A0A7R8X8Z7-F1
#
_entry.id   AF-A0A7R8X8Z7-F1
#
_cell.length_a   1.000
_cell.length_b   1.000
_cell.length_c   1.000
_cell.angle_alpha   90.00
_cell.angle_beta   90.00
_cell.angle_gamma   90.00
#
_symmetry.space_group_name_H-M   'P 1'
#
loop_
_entity.id
_entity.type
_entity.pdbx_description
1 polymer ?
#
loop_
_entity_poly.entity_id
_entity_poly.type
_entity_poly.pdbx_seq_one_letter_code
_entity_poly.pdbx_strand_id
1 'polypeptide(L)'
;MREQYMRKGDGFLLVYSVTDKQSYENIHNFYTQILRVKDRDSYPMLIVANKVDLVHLRKVTEELGREMAARLGVPYMETSAKDPPLNVDAAFHEVVRIIRNQPPEDKGRKKRKTRKGKCKVM
;
A
#
# COMPACT_ATOMS: atom_id res chain seq x y z
N MET A 1 -6.50 -5.82 16.23
CA MET A 1 -5.46 -6.69 15.61
C MET A 1 -4.92 -6.09 14.31
N ARG A 2 -5.71 -5.98 13.22
CA ARG A 2 -5.23 -5.47 11.91
C ARG A 2 -4.69 -4.03 11.94
N GLU A 3 -5.39 -3.12 12.61
CA GLU A 3 -4.96 -1.71 12.71
C GLU A 3 -3.57 -1.54 13.36
N GLN A 4 -3.20 -2.40 14.32
CA GLN A 4 -1.90 -2.29 14.98
C GLN A 4 -0.75 -2.59 14.01
N TYR A 5 -0.93 -3.58 13.12
CA TYR A 5 0.02 -3.88 12.05
C TYR A 5 0.05 -2.75 11.01
N MET A 6 -1.11 -2.18 10.67
CA MET A 6 -1.17 -1.00 9.80
C MET A 6 -0.45 0.21 10.41
N ARG A 7 -0.48 0.40 11.72
CA ARG A 7 0.28 1.50 12.36
C ARG A 7 1.78 1.28 12.30
N LYS A 8 2.26 0.05 12.53
CA LYS A 8 3.69 -0.28 12.64
C LYS A 8 4.40 -0.60 11.33
N GLY A 9 3.71 -1.08 10.30
CA GLY A 9 4.35 -1.53 9.06
C GLY A 9 4.91 -0.37 8.23
N ASP A 10 6.16 -0.47 7.77
CA ASP A 10 6.83 0.57 6.98
C ASP A 10 6.46 0.53 5.49
N GLY A 11 5.86 -0.57 5.03
CA GLY A 11 5.31 -0.72 3.69
C GLY A 11 4.36 -1.91 3.59
N PHE A 12 3.54 -1.94 2.53
CA PHE A 12 2.45 -2.90 2.40
C PHE A 12 2.40 -3.53 1.01
N LEU A 13 2.20 -4.85 0.97
CA LEU A 13 1.78 -5.56 -0.23
C LEU A 13 0.26 -5.69 -0.22
N LEU A 14 -0.41 -5.13 -1.23
CA LEU A 14 -1.85 -5.24 -1.44
C LEU A 14 -2.12 -6.39 -2.39
N VAL A 15 -2.32 -7.57 -1.83
CA VAL A 15 -2.45 -8.81 -2.60
C VAL A 15 -3.92 -9.14 -2.88
N TYR A 16 -4.25 -9.41 -4.15
CA TYR A 16 -5.52 -10.01 -4.54
C TYR A 16 -5.29 -11.29 -5.36
N SER A 17 -6.31 -12.12 -5.51
CA SER A 17 -6.26 -13.32 -6.35
C SER A 17 -6.89 -13.01 -7.71
N VAL A 18 -6.20 -13.30 -8.81
CA VAL A 18 -6.78 -13.08 -10.15
C VAL A 18 -8.04 -13.90 -10.41
N THR A 19 -8.26 -14.95 -9.63
CA THR A 19 -9.45 -15.81 -9.69
C THR A 19 -10.63 -15.32 -8.85
N ASP A 20 -10.46 -14.26 -8.06
CA ASP A 20 -11.47 -13.74 -7.15
C ASP A 20 -11.63 -12.22 -7.30
N LYS A 21 -12.72 -11.83 -7.98
CA LYS A 21 -13.05 -10.43 -8.22
C LYS A 21 -13.34 -9.66 -6.92
N GLN A 22 -13.88 -10.30 -5.89
CA GLN A 22 -14.14 -9.64 -4.61
C GLN A 22 -12.83 -9.26 -3.90
N SER A 23 -11.80 -10.11 -4.00
CA SER A 23 -10.47 -9.79 -3.48
C SER A 23 -9.86 -8.57 -4.16
N TYR A 24 -10.08 -8.39 -5.47
CA TYR A 24 -9.64 -7.23 -6.24
C TYR A 24 -10.39 -5.95 -5.81
N GLU A 25 -11.71 -6.01 -5.66
CA GLU A 25 -12.51 -4.85 -5.20
C GLU A 25 -12.09 -4.38 -3.80
N ASN A 26 -11.68 -5.31 -2.93
CA ASN A 26 -11.20 -4.99 -1.59
C ASN A 26 -9.87 -4.23 -1.55
N ILE A 27 -9.07 -4.22 -2.63
CA ILE A 27 -7.78 -3.50 -2.67
C ILE A 27 -7.98 -2.02 -2.39
N HIS A 28 -9.03 -1.41 -2.95
CA HIS A 28 -9.34 0.00 -2.70
C HIS A 28 -9.65 0.28 -1.22
N ASN A 29 -10.36 -0.64 -0.57
CA ASN A 29 -10.68 -0.53 0.85
C ASN A 29 -9.42 -0.63 1.72
N PHE A 30 -8.51 -1.55 1.40
CA PHE A 30 -7.23 -1.66 2.13
C PHE A 30 -6.34 -0.44 1.91
N TYR A 31 -6.24 0.05 0.67
CA TYR A 31 -5.49 1.26 0.34
C TYR A 31 -5.96 2.45 1.18
N THR A 32 -7.26 2.75 1.16
CA THR A 32 -7.85 3.88 1.90
C THR A 32 -7.73 3.71 3.42
N GLN A 33 -7.89 2.48 3.94
CA GLN A 33 -7.70 2.20 5.36
C GLN A 33 -6.26 2.43 5.81
N ILE A 34 -5.26 2.01 5.04
CA ILE A 34 -3.85 2.19 5.40
C ILE A 34 -3.51 3.68 5.41
N LEU A 35 -3.90 4.44 4.38
CA LEU A 35 -3.66 5.89 4.34
C LEU A 35 -4.29 6.61 5.54
N ARG A 36 -5.53 6.24 5.90
CA ARG A 36 -6.21 6.79 7.07
C ARG A 36 -5.50 6.46 8.38
N VAL A 37 -5.00 5.23 8.54
CA VAL A 37 -4.27 4.80 9.76
C VAL A 37 -2.89 5.46 9.84
N LYS A 38 -2.24 5.70 8.69
CA LYS A 38 -0.94 6.37 8.60
C LYS A 38 -1.01 7.89 8.64
N ASP A 39 -2.20 8.46 8.45
CA ASP A 39 -2.43 9.91 8.37
C ASP A 39 -1.55 10.55 7.28
N ARG A 40 -1.57 9.95 6.08
CA ARG A 40 -0.80 10.39 4.90
C ARG A 40 -1.59 10.25 3.61
N ASP A 41 -1.27 11.08 2.62
CA ASP A 41 -1.84 11.01 1.27
C ASP A 41 -1.19 9.90 0.41
N SER A 42 0.03 9.49 0.76
CA SER A 42 0.76 8.40 0.10
C SER A 42 1.62 7.62 1.10
N TYR A 43 1.79 6.32 0.86
CA TYR A 43 2.59 5.41 1.68
C TYR A 43 3.23 4.32 0.81
N PRO A 44 4.35 3.68 1.21
CA PRO A 44 4.95 2.61 0.44
C PRO A 44 3.99 1.42 0.30
N MET A 45 3.48 1.23 -0.90
CA MET A 45 2.58 0.14 -1.23
C MET A 45 2.96 -0.46 -2.59
N LEU A 46 2.62 -1.73 -2.79
CA LEU A 46 2.71 -2.43 -4.07
C LEU A 46 1.44 -3.27 -4.23
N ILE A 47 0.73 -3.14 -5.36
CA ILE A 47 -0.40 -4.00 -5.68
C ILE A 47 0.14 -5.29 -6.31
N VAL A 48 -0.31 -6.43 -5.80
CA VAL A 48 0.14 -7.74 -6.22
C VAL A 48 -1.06 -8.58 -6.69
N ALA A 49 -1.07 -8.92 -7.97
CA ALA A 49 -1.99 -9.89 -8.53
C ALA A 49 -1.40 -11.29 -8.34
N ASN A 50 -2.01 -12.11 -7.50
CA ASN A 50 -1.53 -13.46 -7.18
C ASN A 50 -2.35 -14.54 -7.91
N LYS A 51 -1.75 -15.73 -8.02
CA LYS A 51 -2.30 -16.94 -8.66
C LYS A 51 -2.46 -16.82 -10.18
N VAL A 52 -1.54 -16.11 -10.83
CA VAL A 52 -1.58 -15.91 -12.30
C VAL A 52 -1.37 -17.19 -13.10
N ASP A 53 -0.88 -18.25 -12.46
CA ASP A 53 -0.81 -19.61 -13.00
C ASP A 53 -2.19 -20.20 -13.30
N LEU A 54 -3.25 -19.72 -12.66
CA LEU A 54 -4.63 -20.19 -12.85
C LEU A 54 -5.33 -19.46 -14.00
N VAL A 55 -4.72 -19.47 -15.19
CA VAL A 55 -5.17 -18.72 -16.38
C VAL A 55 -6.65 -19.01 -16.71
N HIS A 56 -7.08 -20.27 -16.66
CA HIS A 56 -8.47 -20.66 -16.97
C HIS A 56 -9.50 -20.22 -15.92
N LEU A 57 -9.05 -19.85 -14.72
CA LEU A 57 -9.91 -19.37 -13.64
C LEU A 57 -9.79 -17.86 -13.44
N ARG A 58 -9.02 -17.17 -14.29
CA ARG A 58 -8.79 -15.72 -14.21
C ARG A 58 -10.12 -14.98 -14.42
N LYS A 59 -10.51 -14.21 -13.41
CA LYS A 59 -11.68 -13.30 -13.41
C LYS A 59 -11.28 -11.83 -13.49
N VAL A 60 -10.05 -11.51 -13.13
CA VAL A 60 -9.48 -10.16 -13.17
C VAL A 60 -8.33 -10.17 -14.15
N THR A 61 -8.44 -9.39 -15.23
CA THR A 61 -7.40 -9.30 -16.24
C THR A 61 -6.24 -8.44 -15.75
N GLU A 62 -5.11 -8.54 -16.44
CA GLU A 62 -3.93 -7.74 -16.14
C GLU A 62 -4.22 -6.25 -16.36
N GLU A 63 -4.98 -5.90 -17.39
CA GLU A 63 -5.37 -4.52 -17.70
C GLU A 63 -6.14 -3.88 -16.54
N LEU A 64 -7.12 -4.59 -15.98
CA LEU A 64 -7.87 -4.10 -14.82
C LEU A 64 -6.96 -3.86 -13.61
N GLY A 65 -6.02 -4.79 -13.37
CA GLY A 65 -5.01 -4.63 -12.32
C GLY A 65 -4.15 -3.38 -12.51
N ARG A 66 -3.65 -3.17 -13.73
CA ARG A 66 -2.84 -2.00 -14.10
C ARG A 66 -3.63 -0.70 -14.04
N GLU A 67 -4.89 -0.69 -14.46
CA GLU A 67 -5.77 0.47 -14.37
C GLU A 67 -6.02 0.88 -12.91
N MET A 68 -6.30 -0.09 -12.03
CA MET A 68 -6.44 0.18 -10.60
C MET A 68 -5.15 0.77 -10.01
N ALA A 69 -4.00 0.19 -10.36
CA ALA A 69 -2.70 0.65 -9.92
C ALA A 69 -2.40 2.09 -10.39
N ALA A 70 -2.67 2.39 -11.66
CA ALA A 70 -2.52 3.73 -12.22
C ALA A 70 -3.44 4.75 -11.52
N ARG A 71 -4.69 4.38 -11.26
CA ARG A 71 -5.65 5.24 -10.54
C ARG A 71 -5.22 5.54 -9.10
N LEU A 72 -4.61 4.57 -8.43
CA LEU A 72 -4.14 4.73 -7.05
C LEU A 72 -2.72 5.33 -6.97
N GLY A 73 -1.99 5.43 -8.10
CA GLY A 73 -0.59 5.87 -8.11
C GLY A 73 0.35 4.89 -7.42
N VAL A 74 0.04 3.59 -7.45
CA VAL A 74 0.80 2.52 -6.80
C VAL A 74 1.38 1.58 -7.85
N PRO A 75 2.61 1.05 -7.70
CA PRO A 75 3.14 0.04 -8.61
C PRO A 75 2.33 -1.26 -8.61
N TYR A 76 2.49 -2.06 -9.66
CA TYR A 76 1.75 -3.30 -9.88
C TYR A 76 2.68 -4.45 -10.27
N MET A 77 2.42 -5.64 -9.76
CA MET A 77 3.15 -6.86 -10.11
C MET A 77 2.25 -8.09 -10.14
N GLU A 78 2.45 -8.96 -11.13
CA GLU A 78 1.84 -10.28 -11.21
C GLU A 78 2.73 -11.35 -10.58
N THR A 79 2.15 -12.24 -9.77
CA THR A 79 2.86 -13.25 -8.98
C THR A 79 2.14 -14.60 -9.00
N SER A 80 2.91 -15.68 -8.83
CA SER A 80 2.38 -17.00 -8.48
C SER A 80 3.22 -17.58 -7.35
N ALA A 81 2.55 -17.99 -6.28
CA ALA A 81 3.18 -18.73 -5.19
C ALA A 81 3.26 -20.25 -5.45
N LYS A 82 2.70 -20.73 -6.57
CA LYS A 82 2.80 -22.14 -6.98
C LYS A 82 4.24 -22.42 -7.43
N ASP A 83 4.74 -23.61 -7.16
CA ASP A 83 6.07 -24.02 -7.62
C ASP A 83 6.06 -24.33 -9.14
N PRO A 84 7.01 -23.79 -9.93
CA PRO A 84 8.04 -22.83 -9.53
C PRO A 84 7.47 -21.40 -9.30
N PRO A 85 7.87 -20.70 -8.23
CA PRO A 85 7.32 -19.39 -7.89
C PRO A 85 7.65 -18.35 -8.96
N LEU A 86 6.68 -17.48 -9.25
CA LEU A 86 6.82 -16.38 -10.18
C LEU A 86 6.75 -15.05 -9.43
N ASN A 87 7.80 -14.22 -9.55
CA ASN A 87 7.87 -12.84 -9.07
C ASN A 87 7.64 -12.63 -7.56
N VAL A 88 7.58 -13.68 -6.75
CA VAL A 88 7.39 -13.57 -5.29
C VAL A 88 8.54 -12.76 -4.67
N ASP A 89 9.79 -13.13 -4.94
CA ASP A 89 10.96 -12.41 -4.44
C ASP A 89 11.05 -10.98 -4.99
N ALA A 90 10.71 -10.81 -6.26
CA ALA A 90 10.69 -9.49 -6.90
C ALA A 90 9.71 -8.54 -6.22
N ALA A 91 8.52 -9.03 -5.82
CA ALA A 91 7.53 -8.22 -5.12
C ALA A 91 8.04 -7.74 -3.74
N PHE A 92 8.72 -8.62 -2.98
CA PHE A 92 9.32 -8.24 -1.71
C PHE A 92 10.49 -7.26 -1.88
N HIS A 93 11.35 -7.47 -2.87
CA HIS A 93 12.45 -6.54 -3.15
C HIS A 93 11.92 -5.16 -3.59
N GLU A 94 10.87 -5.13 -4.41
CA GLU A 94 10.31 -3.88 -4.91
C GLU A 94 9.68 -3.05 -3.78
N VAL A 95 8.90 -3.66 -2.87
CA VAL A 95 8.34 -2.89 -1.74
C VAL A 95 9.44 -2.35 -0.83
N VAL A 96 10.52 -3.11 -0.59
CA VAL A 96 11.69 -2.64 0.17
C VAL A 96 12.37 -1.45 -0.52
N ARG A 97 12.47 -1.48 -1.86
CA ARG A 97 13.01 -0.37 -2.64
C ARG A 97 12.14 0.89 -2.53
N ILE A 98 10.82 0.75 -2.61
CA ILE A 98 9.87 1.85 -2.44
C ILE A 98 10.02 2.47 -1.04
N ILE A 99 10.12 1.63 0.00
CA ILE A 99 10.34 2.10 1.38
C ILE A 99 11.63 2.92 1.49
N ARG A 100 12.74 2.42 0.94
CA ARG A 100 14.05 3.09 0.98
C ARG A 100 14.09 4.42 0.23
N ASN A 101 13.27 4.57 -0.80
CA ASN A 101 13.18 5.79 -1.59
C ASN A 101 12.30 6.87 -0.95
N GLN A 102 11.58 6.57 0.13
CA GLN A 102 10.86 7.61 0.85
C GLN A 102 11.81 8.51 1.62
N PRO A 103 11.55 9.83 1.67
CA PRO A 103 12.28 10.71 2.56
C PRO A 103 12.12 10.20 3.99
N PRO A 104 13.19 10.25 4.81
CA PRO A 104 13.11 9.84 6.20
C PRO A 104 11.96 10.58 6.87
N GLU A 105 11.10 9.83 7.57
CA GLU A 105 9.98 10.43 8.28
C GLU A 105 10.49 11.53 9.20
N ASP A 106 9.98 12.75 9.04
CA ASP A 106 10.29 13.89 9.91
C ASP A 106 9.71 13.59 11.30
N LYS A 107 10.44 12.80 12.09
CA LYS A 107 10.17 12.47 13.50
C LYS A 107 10.36 13.74 14.34
N GLY A 108 9.56 14.79 14.14
CA GLY A 108 9.85 16.02 14.86
C GLY A 108 9.03 17.30 14.64
N ARG A 109 7.90 17.34 13.94
CA ARG A 109 6.99 18.51 14.10
C ARG A 109 6.13 18.38 15.36
N LYS A 110 6.77 18.55 16.54
CA LYS A 110 6.06 19.06 17.72
C LYS A 110 5.38 20.37 17.27
N LYS A 111 4.05 20.38 17.12
CA LYS A 111 3.29 21.61 16.91
C LYS A 111 3.76 22.63 17.96
N ARG A 112 4.52 23.66 17.54
CA ARG A 112 4.89 24.79 18.40
C ARG A 112 3.59 25.34 18.95
N LYS A 113 3.28 25.07 20.23
CA LYS A 113 2.22 25.78 20.95
C LYS A 113 2.58 27.26 20.86
N THR A 114 1.87 28.02 20.04
CA THR A 114 1.92 29.48 20.08
C THR A 114 1.49 29.88 21.49
N ARG A 115 2.45 30.27 22.33
CA ARG A 115 2.16 30.92 23.61
C ARG A 115 1.45 32.22 23.24
N LYS A 116 0.12 32.26 23.32
CA LYS A 116 -0.65 33.51 23.29
C LYS A 116 -0.09 34.37 24.41
N GLY A 117 0.68 35.39 24.03
CA GLY A 117 1.18 36.41 24.94
C GLY A 117 -0.02 37.05 25.64
N LYS A 118 0.07 37.15 26.96
CA LYS A 118 -0.83 37.99 27.75
C LYS A 118 -0.57 39.44 27.31
N CYS A 119 -1.49 40.06 26.59
CA CYS A 119 -1.52 41.51 26.51
C CYS A 119 -2.00 42.03 27.87
N LYS A 120 -1.10 42.70 28.62
CA LYS A 120 -1.50 43.68 29.63
C LYS A 120 -1.79 44.96 28.87
N VAL A 121 -3.01 45.47 28.97
CA VAL A 121 -3.32 46.86 28.63
C VAL A 121 -3.32 47.61 29.97
N MET A 122 -2.44 48.59 30.06
CA MET A 122 -2.43 49.66 31.08
C MET A 122 -3.49 50.68 30.72
#